data_AF-E4UAY3-F1
#
_entry.id   AF-E4UAY3-F1
#
_cell.length_a   1.000
_cell.length_b   1.000
_cell.length_c   1.000
_cell.angle_alpha   90.00
_cell.angle_beta   90.00
_cell.angle_gamma   90.00
#
_symmetry.space_group_name_H-M   'P 1'
#
loop_
_entity.id
_entity.type
_entity.pdbx_description
1 polymer ?
#
loop_
_entity_poly.entity_id
_entity_poly.type
_entity_poly.pdbx_seq_one_letter_code
_entity_poly.pdbx_strand_id
1 'polypeptide(L)'
;MICSFIAISYYPDDIYVTWGNRIYQTSPFVMLSIVYILIFTFMLISKISRFFLSCPSTIANIFHKRNYAKGYKELSAGLISITAQNIPLARKMFSYLSHRHIFHNESLFHLLEAQIALSEKKHHIAREKFEMMLQIPETREFAIYNLYCEFYRIGDLKSAQCYAKKALKISPYISWGIEAMLQYYALEKEWSKAIDFLNKNKKYENIETYNHHQAILLTARSLENAEKGDVVASYNDAMVVLKLCKHSIMASICAAKALILQNKKNKAAVVLEKIWEINPHPEIAYIYTIILSNNATERMNRALKLEAINKKNIESLITVAKISLETGNIQQAQTKAMLAAKANPRKGIFLLLAKIERASSNNLDKILYWTQRALYTEPDPLWISDDGYCSSTWLPLSPTSKKLCRFEWKVPAKIPEYTTNKDLISYDESETFMTHLQETKRNKNIKNPYPSIHQDYHHPKNRNILSLDPSIRQPDDPGVINKSTNQ
;
A
#
# COMPACT_ATOMS: atom_id res chain seq x y z
N MET A 1 19.24 5.45 -87.63
CA MET A 1 17.81 5.55 -87.95
C MET A 1 17.58 5.01 -89.34
N ILE A 2 17.12 3.76 -89.47
CA ILE A 2 16.55 3.26 -90.72
C ILE A 2 15.05 3.52 -90.57
N CYS A 3 14.56 4.62 -91.15
CA CYS A 3 13.14 4.95 -91.16
C CYS A 3 12.46 4.07 -92.22
N SER A 4 12.02 2.88 -91.82
CA SER A 4 11.14 2.04 -92.61
C SER A 4 9.75 2.69 -92.62
N PHE A 5 9.33 3.25 -93.74
CA PHE A 5 7.96 3.72 -93.94
C PHE A 5 7.07 2.55 -94.38
N ILE A 6 5.95 2.36 -93.69
CA ILE A 6 4.88 1.43 -94.10
C ILE A 6 3.76 2.28 -94.70
N ALA A 7 3.51 2.11 -96.00
CA ALA A 7 2.38 2.71 -96.68
C ALA A 7 1.31 1.65 -96.93
N ILE A 8 0.07 1.93 -96.52
CA ILE A 8 -1.09 1.05 -96.66
C ILE A 8 -2.08 1.75 -97.60
N SER A 9 -2.38 1.13 -98.73
CA SER A 9 -3.38 1.61 -99.70
C SER A 9 -4.53 0.62 -99.78
N TYR A 10 -5.76 1.10 -99.60
CA TYR A 10 -6.98 0.29 -99.53
C TYR A 10 -7.67 0.19 -100.89
N TYR A 11 -7.83 -1.03 -101.40
CA TYR A 11 -8.70 -1.37 -102.53
C TYR A 11 -9.78 -2.37 -102.06
N PRO A 12 -10.93 -2.48 -102.75
CA PRO A 12 -12.11 -3.20 -102.24
C PRO A 12 -11.86 -4.68 -101.89
N ASP A 13 -10.90 -5.34 -102.55
CA ASP A 13 -10.68 -6.79 -102.42
C ASP A 13 -9.32 -7.18 -101.80
N ASP A 14 -8.29 -6.33 -101.82
CA ASP A 14 -6.94 -6.67 -101.34
C ASP A 14 -6.18 -5.49 -100.70
N ILE A 15 -5.36 -5.80 -99.69
CA ILE A 15 -4.45 -4.85 -99.03
C ILE A 15 -3.01 -5.16 -99.43
N TYR A 16 -2.34 -4.15 -99.99
CA TYR A 16 -0.93 -4.22 -100.33
C TYR A 16 -0.10 -3.61 -99.21
N VAL A 17 0.75 -4.42 -98.58
CA VAL A 17 1.74 -3.94 -97.61
C VAL A 17 3.09 -3.88 -98.30
N THR A 18 3.63 -2.67 -98.42
CA THR A 18 4.97 -2.44 -98.97
C THR A 18 5.97 -2.36 -97.82
N TRP A 19 6.89 -3.32 -97.76
CA TRP A 19 8.00 -3.29 -96.81
C TRP A 19 9.32 -3.43 -97.55
N GLY A 20 10.10 -2.34 -97.57
CA GLY A 20 11.31 -2.26 -98.36
C GLY A 20 11.00 -2.39 -99.86
N ASN A 21 11.63 -3.34 -100.54
CA ASN A 21 11.45 -3.59 -101.98
C ASN A 21 10.55 -4.82 -102.28
N ARG A 22 9.74 -5.26 -101.32
CA ARG A 22 8.81 -6.39 -101.48
C ARG A 22 7.37 -5.95 -101.21
N ILE A 23 6.47 -6.39 -102.09
CA ILE A 23 5.03 -6.15 -101.99
C ILE A 23 4.39 -7.47 -101.54
N TYR A 24 3.72 -7.43 -100.40
CA TYR A 24 2.95 -8.57 -99.90
C TYR A 24 1.47 -8.31 -100.15
N GLN A 25 0.82 -9.18 -100.95
CA GLN A 25 -0.62 -9.14 -101.20
C GLN A 25 -1.30 -9.97 -100.11
N THR A 26 -2.15 -9.32 -99.31
CA THR A 26 -2.86 -9.99 -98.21
C THR A 26 -4.33 -9.60 -98.19
N SER A 27 -5.20 -10.58 -97.92
CA SER A 27 -6.63 -10.35 -97.75
C SER A 27 -6.89 -9.41 -96.55
N PRO A 28 -7.90 -8.52 -96.62
CA PRO A 28 -8.26 -7.62 -95.52
C PRO A 28 -8.48 -8.32 -94.18
N PHE A 29 -9.03 -9.55 -94.20
CA PHE A 29 -9.26 -10.36 -92.99
C PHE A 29 -7.97 -10.79 -92.29
N VAL A 30 -6.91 -11.05 -93.06
CA VAL A 30 -5.60 -11.44 -92.53
C VAL A 30 -4.96 -10.24 -91.84
N MET A 31 -5.03 -9.06 -92.45
CA MET A 31 -4.48 -7.83 -91.87
C MET A 31 -5.23 -7.42 -90.59
N LEU A 32 -6.56 -7.52 -90.59
CA LEU A 32 -7.39 -7.26 -89.41
C LEU A 32 -7.07 -8.23 -88.26
N SER A 33 -6.86 -9.51 -88.58
CA SER A 33 -6.47 -10.54 -87.61
C SER A 33 -5.10 -10.27 -87.01
N ILE A 34 -4.12 -9.82 -87.81
CA ILE A 34 -2.78 -9.43 -87.34
C ILE A 34 -2.89 -8.24 -86.37
N VAL A 35 -3.65 -7.20 -86.73
CA VAL A 35 -3.87 -6.03 -85.85
C VAL A 35 -4.55 -6.44 -84.55
N TYR A 36 -5.57 -7.31 -84.61
CA TYR A 36 -6.26 -7.82 -83.43
C TYR A 36 -5.32 -8.60 -82.51
N ILE A 37 -4.48 -9.47 -83.07
CA ILE A 37 -3.46 -10.22 -82.32
C ILE A 37 -2.46 -9.26 -81.67
N LEU A 38 -2.07 -8.19 -82.35
CA LEU A 38 -1.13 -7.20 -81.82
C LEU A 38 -1.73 -6.41 -80.65
N ILE A 39 -2.99 -5.99 -80.74
CA ILE A 39 -3.70 -5.32 -79.64
C ILE A 39 -3.90 -6.29 -78.47
N PHE A 40 -4.27 -7.54 -78.74
CA PHE A 40 -4.46 -8.56 -77.71
C PHE A 40 -3.16 -8.86 -76.97
N THR A 41 -2.05 -9.03 -77.69
CA THR A 41 -0.72 -9.26 -77.09
C THR A 41 -0.26 -8.04 -76.29
N PHE A 42 -0.47 -6.81 -76.77
CA PHE A 42 -0.16 -5.60 -76.03
C PHE A 42 -0.97 -5.48 -74.72
N MET A 43 -2.28 -5.75 -74.77
CA MET A 43 -3.12 -5.79 -73.56
C MET A 43 -2.67 -6.89 -72.58
N LEU A 44 -2.28 -8.06 -73.10
CA LEU A 44 -1.79 -9.18 -72.31
C LEU A 44 -0.47 -8.80 -71.59
N ILE A 45 0.48 -8.22 -72.33
CA ILE A 45 1.77 -7.74 -71.79
C ILE A 45 1.55 -6.64 -70.76
N SER A 46 0.66 -5.68 -71.02
CA SER A 46 0.33 -4.61 -70.06
C SER A 46 -0.30 -5.15 -68.77
N LYS A 47 -1.14 -6.19 -68.86
CA LYS A 47 -1.69 -6.88 -67.68
C LYS A 47 -0.63 -7.68 -66.93
N ILE A 48 0.23 -8.42 -67.63
CA ILE A 48 1.35 -9.16 -67.03
C ILE A 48 2.30 -8.20 -66.29
N SER A 49 2.65 -7.08 -66.91
CA SER A 49 3.56 -6.09 -66.32
C SER A 49 2.95 -5.44 -65.08
N ARG A 50 1.68 -5.03 -65.12
CA ARG A 50 0.96 -4.52 -63.95
C ARG A 50 0.83 -5.57 -62.84
N PHE A 51 0.61 -6.84 -63.18
CA PHE A 51 0.59 -7.93 -62.22
C PHE A 51 1.94 -8.09 -61.54
N PHE A 52 3.06 -8.17 -62.28
CA PHE A 52 4.40 -8.26 -61.69
C PHE A 52 4.80 -7.05 -60.85
N LEU A 53 4.35 -5.84 -61.21
CA LEU A 53 4.60 -4.63 -60.43
C LEU A 53 3.71 -4.53 -59.17
N SER A 54 2.49 -5.07 -59.19
CA SER A 54 1.54 -5.00 -58.06
C SER A 54 1.64 -6.20 -57.10
N CYS A 55 2.09 -7.36 -57.60
CA CYS A 55 2.22 -8.61 -56.85
C CYS A 55 3.14 -8.54 -55.61
N PRO A 56 4.25 -7.76 -55.61
CA PRO A 56 5.08 -7.60 -54.41
C PRO A 56 4.28 -7.08 -53.22
N SER A 57 3.36 -6.14 -53.44
CA SER A 57 2.57 -5.53 -52.36
C SER A 57 1.51 -6.47 -51.77
N THR A 58 0.86 -7.28 -52.60
CA THR A 58 -0.17 -8.24 -52.14
C THR A 58 0.46 -9.44 -51.44
N ILE A 59 1.59 -9.93 -51.96
CA ILE A 59 2.38 -10.99 -51.33
C ILE A 59 2.97 -10.52 -50.00
N ALA A 60 3.55 -9.31 -49.95
CA ALA A 60 4.05 -8.72 -48.70
C ALA A 60 2.96 -8.65 -47.64
N ASN A 61 1.74 -8.23 -48.00
CA ASN A 61 0.60 -8.17 -47.07
C ASN A 61 0.18 -9.56 -46.55
N ILE A 62 0.23 -10.61 -47.36
CA ILE A 62 -0.07 -11.99 -46.93
C ILE A 62 1.01 -12.50 -45.98
N PHE A 63 2.29 -12.25 -46.29
CA PHE A 63 3.40 -12.59 -45.39
C PHE A 63 3.34 -11.82 -44.08
N HIS A 64 3.04 -10.51 -44.12
CA HIS A 64 2.82 -9.70 -42.92
C HIS A 64 1.70 -10.27 -42.05
N LYS A 65 0.54 -10.61 -42.62
CA LYS A 65 -0.58 -11.23 -41.87
C LYS A 65 -0.17 -12.58 -41.25
N ARG A 66 0.54 -13.43 -41.99
CA ARG A 66 1.01 -14.73 -41.48
C ARG A 66 2.06 -14.57 -40.37
N ASN A 67 2.99 -13.64 -40.51
CA ASN A 67 4.01 -13.38 -39.50
C ASN A 67 3.36 -12.79 -38.24
N TYR A 68 2.45 -11.82 -38.40
CA TYR A 68 1.69 -11.27 -37.28
C TYR A 68 0.92 -12.35 -36.51
N ALA A 69 0.19 -13.22 -37.21
CA ALA A 69 -0.56 -14.32 -36.58
C ALA A 69 0.36 -15.30 -35.83
N LYS A 70 1.53 -15.61 -36.39
CA LYS A 70 2.53 -16.47 -35.73
C LYS A 70 3.13 -15.82 -34.49
N GLY A 71 3.54 -14.55 -34.58
CA GLY A 71 4.11 -13.80 -33.46
C GLY A 71 3.11 -13.68 -32.32
N TYR A 72 1.85 -13.36 -32.63
CA TYR A 72 0.77 -13.33 -31.65
C TYR A 72 0.54 -14.71 -31.00
N LYS A 73 0.56 -15.79 -31.78
CA LYS A 73 0.43 -17.16 -31.26
C LYS A 73 1.58 -17.53 -30.32
N GLU A 74 2.82 -17.25 -30.71
CA GLU A 74 4.01 -17.52 -29.88
C GLU A 74 4.02 -16.67 -28.61
N LEU A 75 3.63 -15.39 -28.71
CA LEU A 75 3.53 -14.47 -27.57
C LEU A 75 2.45 -14.89 -26.57
N SER A 76 1.24 -15.18 -27.08
CA SER A 76 0.13 -15.65 -26.24
C SER A 76 0.46 -16.99 -25.57
N ALA A 77 1.08 -17.94 -26.30
CA ALA A 77 1.56 -19.18 -25.72
C ALA A 77 2.63 -18.95 -24.64
N GLY A 78 3.55 -18.01 -24.85
CA GLY A 78 4.54 -17.60 -23.86
C GLY A 78 3.89 -17.05 -22.58
N LEU A 79 2.96 -16.10 -22.71
CA LEU A 79 2.23 -15.52 -21.58
C LEU A 79 1.42 -16.57 -20.82
N ILE A 80 0.66 -17.42 -21.53
CA ILE A 80 -0.11 -18.51 -20.92
C ILE A 80 0.83 -19.46 -20.16
N SER A 81 1.99 -19.78 -20.74
CA SER A 81 2.98 -20.65 -20.10
C SER A 81 3.51 -20.06 -18.78
N ILE A 82 3.75 -18.73 -18.72
CA ILE A 82 4.14 -18.05 -17.48
C ILE A 82 3.03 -18.13 -16.44
N THR A 83 1.79 -17.86 -16.83
CA THR A 83 0.65 -17.94 -15.91
C THR A 83 0.43 -19.36 -15.39
N ALA A 84 0.73 -20.37 -16.21
CA ALA A 84 0.73 -21.79 -15.83
C ALA A 84 2.00 -22.20 -15.06
N GLN A 85 2.88 -21.25 -14.71
CA GLN A 85 4.18 -21.46 -14.05
C GLN A 85 5.15 -22.39 -14.80
N ASN A 86 4.94 -22.60 -16.11
CA ASN A 86 5.84 -23.35 -16.98
C ASN A 86 6.89 -22.42 -17.61
N ILE A 87 7.87 -22.01 -16.78
CA ILE A 87 8.94 -21.08 -17.15
C ILE A 87 9.81 -21.59 -18.32
N PRO A 88 10.22 -22.88 -18.38
CA PRO A 88 11.02 -23.38 -19.51
C PRO A 88 10.28 -23.27 -20.85
N LEU A 89 8.97 -23.57 -20.87
CA LEU A 89 8.16 -23.42 -22.07
C LEU A 89 8.01 -21.96 -22.48
N ALA A 90 7.77 -21.06 -21.52
CA ALA A 90 7.72 -19.62 -21.78
C ALA A 90 9.02 -19.10 -22.40
N ARG A 91 10.18 -19.53 -21.86
CA ARG A 91 11.51 -19.18 -22.37
C ARG A 91 11.71 -19.69 -23.80
N LYS A 92 11.25 -20.92 -24.09
CA LYS A 92 11.30 -21.52 -25.41
C LYS A 92 10.41 -20.78 -26.42
N MET A 93 9.20 -20.38 -26.02
CA MET A 93 8.31 -19.57 -26.88
C MET A 93 8.91 -18.19 -27.14
N PHE A 94 9.48 -17.55 -26.12
CA PHE A 94 10.18 -16.27 -26.26
C PHE A 94 11.40 -16.35 -27.17
N SER A 95 12.21 -17.42 -27.09
CA SER A 95 13.38 -17.58 -27.96
C SER A 95 13.00 -17.76 -29.42
N TYR A 96 11.92 -18.48 -29.73
CA TYR A 96 11.39 -18.56 -31.10
C TYR A 96 10.97 -17.20 -31.64
N LEU A 97 10.30 -16.41 -30.80
CA LEU A 97 9.80 -15.09 -31.17
C LEU A 97 10.97 -14.11 -31.38
N SER A 98 11.99 -14.14 -30.52
CA SER A 98 13.21 -13.34 -30.63
C SER A 98 14.02 -13.69 -31.88
N HIS A 99 14.26 -14.99 -32.14
CA HIS A 99 15.10 -15.43 -33.26
C HIS A 99 14.49 -15.10 -34.62
N ARG A 100 13.16 -15.10 -34.74
CA ARG A 100 12.48 -14.83 -36.00
C ARG A 100 12.23 -13.34 -36.26
N HIS A 101 12.60 -12.46 -35.32
CA HIS A 101 12.26 -11.03 -35.36
C HIS A 101 10.75 -10.77 -35.59
N ILE A 102 9.88 -11.67 -35.10
CA ILE A 102 8.42 -11.57 -35.25
C ILE A 102 7.85 -10.80 -34.05
N PHE A 103 8.37 -9.59 -33.84
CA PHE A 103 7.82 -8.65 -32.87
C PHE A 103 7.42 -7.37 -33.60
N HIS A 104 6.15 -7.30 -33.98
CA HIS A 104 5.58 -6.05 -34.52
C HIS A 104 5.20 -5.06 -33.41
N ASN A 105 5.13 -5.52 -32.15
CA ASN A 105 4.83 -4.70 -30.99
C ASN A 105 5.96 -4.87 -29.95
N GLU A 106 6.96 -4.00 -30.02
CA GLU A 106 8.14 -4.00 -29.14
C GLU A 106 7.76 -3.97 -27.65
N SER A 107 6.66 -3.29 -27.32
CA SER A 107 6.09 -3.19 -25.97
C SER A 107 5.77 -4.55 -25.33
N LEU A 108 5.06 -5.42 -26.06
CA LEU A 108 4.64 -6.72 -25.55
C LEU A 108 5.81 -7.72 -25.50
N PHE A 109 6.79 -7.55 -26.39
CA PHE A 109 8.02 -8.33 -26.38
C PHE A 109 8.80 -8.10 -25.08
N HIS A 110 9.06 -6.83 -24.73
CA HIS A 110 9.76 -6.47 -23.51
C HIS A 110 8.98 -6.84 -22.25
N LEU A 111 7.64 -6.74 -22.27
CA LEU A 111 6.80 -7.19 -21.16
C LEU A 111 6.99 -8.69 -20.91
N LEU A 112 6.90 -9.52 -21.96
CA LEU A 112 7.08 -10.96 -21.84
C LEU A 112 8.49 -11.30 -21.33
N GLU A 113 9.52 -10.64 -21.87
CA GLU A 113 10.91 -10.83 -21.43
C GLU A 113 11.10 -10.52 -19.94
N ALA A 114 10.57 -9.38 -19.49
CA ALA A 114 10.65 -8.96 -18.09
C ALA A 114 9.89 -9.91 -17.16
N GLN A 115 8.72 -10.40 -17.56
CA GLN A 115 7.93 -11.37 -16.78
C GLN A 115 8.62 -12.73 -16.67
N ILE A 116 9.29 -13.19 -17.74
CA ILE A 116 10.12 -14.40 -17.69
C ILE A 116 11.28 -14.18 -16.71
N ALA A 117 11.97 -13.03 -16.79
CA ALA A 117 13.07 -12.72 -15.88
C ALA A 117 12.63 -12.68 -14.40
N LEU A 118 11.47 -12.09 -14.10
CA LEU A 118 10.89 -12.12 -12.75
C LEU A 118 10.57 -13.54 -12.29
N SER A 119 9.98 -14.36 -13.17
CA SER A 119 9.66 -15.77 -12.86
C SER A 119 10.91 -16.61 -12.63
N GLU A 120 11.99 -16.32 -13.36
CA GLU A 120 13.33 -16.90 -13.18
C GLU A 120 14.09 -16.33 -11.96
N LYS A 121 13.50 -15.40 -11.20
CA LYS A 121 14.12 -14.67 -10.07
C LYS A 121 15.36 -13.86 -10.47
N LYS A 122 15.50 -13.52 -11.75
CA LYS A 122 16.57 -12.68 -12.30
C LYS A 122 16.17 -11.20 -12.22
N HIS A 123 16.03 -10.68 -11.00
CA HIS A 123 15.54 -9.33 -10.74
C HIS A 123 16.40 -8.22 -11.38
N HIS A 124 17.72 -8.43 -11.52
CA HIS A 124 18.60 -7.46 -12.18
C HIS A 124 18.23 -7.29 -13.67
N ILE A 125 18.03 -8.38 -14.40
CA ILE A 125 17.61 -8.36 -15.81
C ILE A 125 16.22 -7.73 -15.91
N ALA A 126 15.28 -8.14 -15.05
CA ALA A 126 13.93 -7.58 -15.06
C ALA A 126 13.95 -6.07 -14.88
N ARG A 127 14.80 -5.56 -13.96
CA ARG A 127 14.95 -4.13 -13.70
C ARG A 127 15.49 -3.37 -14.92
N GLU A 128 16.55 -3.85 -15.56
CA GLU A 128 17.10 -3.23 -16.78
C GLU A 128 16.02 -3.15 -17.87
N LYS A 129 15.22 -4.22 -18.03
CA LYS A 129 14.12 -4.25 -19.00
C LYS A 129 13.01 -3.27 -18.64
N PHE A 130 12.63 -3.14 -17.37
CA PHE A 130 11.68 -2.12 -16.96
C PHE A 130 12.21 -0.70 -17.18
N GLU A 131 13.50 -0.45 -16.91
CA GLU A 131 14.12 0.85 -17.18
C GLU A 131 14.10 1.19 -18.68
N MET A 132 14.33 0.22 -19.57
CA MET A 132 14.15 0.41 -21.02
C MET A 132 12.68 0.71 -21.38
N MET A 133 11.73 -0.03 -20.79
CA MET A 133 10.29 0.14 -21.01
C MET A 133 9.76 1.52 -20.57
N LEU A 134 10.47 2.26 -19.70
CA LEU A 134 10.09 3.64 -19.36
C LEU A 134 10.09 4.58 -20.56
N GLN A 135 10.94 4.32 -21.55
CA GLN A 135 11.08 5.15 -22.75
C GLN A 135 9.87 4.99 -23.68
N ILE A 136 9.23 3.82 -23.67
CA ILE A 136 8.11 3.45 -24.53
C ILE A 136 6.78 3.89 -23.89
N PRO A 137 6.01 4.81 -24.50
CA PRO A 137 4.77 5.34 -23.92
C PRO A 137 3.76 4.27 -23.47
N GLU A 138 3.59 3.22 -24.26
CA GLU A 138 2.61 2.14 -24.04
C GLU A 138 2.94 1.27 -22.82
N THR A 139 4.22 1.14 -22.48
CA THR A 139 4.67 0.28 -21.36
C THR A 139 5.09 1.06 -20.12
N ARG A 140 5.14 2.39 -20.21
CA ARG A 140 5.66 3.26 -19.16
C ARG A 140 4.97 3.07 -17.82
N GLU A 141 3.65 3.01 -17.79
CA GLU A 141 2.89 2.84 -16.54
C GLU A 141 3.21 1.50 -15.86
N PHE A 142 3.23 0.42 -16.65
CA PHE A 142 3.56 -0.92 -16.19
C PHE A 142 4.99 -1.00 -15.68
N ALA A 143 5.94 -0.42 -16.41
CA ALA A 143 7.34 -0.39 -16.02
C ALA A 143 7.56 0.34 -14.69
N ILE A 144 6.92 1.52 -14.51
CA ILE A 144 7.04 2.29 -13.25
C ILE A 144 6.47 1.52 -12.07
N TYR A 145 5.33 0.85 -12.23
CA TYR A 145 4.74 0.04 -11.17
C TYR A 145 5.66 -1.11 -10.75
N ASN A 146 6.20 -1.86 -11.72
CA ASN A 146 7.09 -2.98 -11.40
C ASN A 146 8.43 -2.51 -10.79
N LEU A 147 8.97 -1.38 -11.25
CA LEU A 147 10.14 -0.76 -10.61
C LEU A 147 9.84 -0.37 -9.17
N TYR A 148 8.69 0.27 -8.92
CA TYR A 148 8.24 0.57 -7.56
C TYR A 148 8.20 -0.69 -6.68
N CYS A 149 7.58 -1.77 -7.16
CA CYS A 149 7.51 -3.04 -6.42
C CYS A 149 8.90 -3.63 -6.11
N GLU A 150 9.83 -3.59 -7.06
CA GLU A 150 11.19 -4.10 -6.84
C GLU A 150 11.95 -3.31 -5.76
N PHE A 151 11.92 -1.97 -5.82
CA PHE A 151 12.56 -1.15 -4.78
C PHE A 151 11.87 -1.31 -3.43
N TYR A 152 10.54 -1.41 -3.41
CA TYR A 152 9.77 -1.66 -2.20
C TYR A 152 10.17 -2.99 -1.54
N ARG A 153 10.31 -4.05 -2.36
CA ARG A 153 10.74 -5.39 -1.90
C ARG A 153 12.15 -5.38 -1.29
N ILE A 154 13.08 -4.63 -1.89
CA ILE A 154 14.47 -4.51 -1.41
C ILE A 154 14.54 -3.61 -0.15
N GLY A 155 13.49 -2.82 0.11
CA GLY A 155 13.44 -1.89 1.25
C GLY A 155 14.05 -0.51 0.95
N ASP A 156 14.40 -0.22 -0.31
CA ASP A 156 14.82 1.12 -0.74
C ASP A 156 13.59 2.01 -0.97
N LEU A 157 13.05 2.49 0.15
CA LEU A 157 11.84 3.31 0.18
C LEU A 157 12.01 4.66 -0.53
N LYS A 158 13.23 5.22 -0.58
CA LYS A 158 13.50 6.51 -1.25
C LYS A 158 13.36 6.36 -2.76
N SER A 159 13.95 5.32 -3.33
CA SER A 159 13.78 5.02 -4.76
C SER A 159 12.33 4.68 -5.08
N ALA A 160 11.67 3.85 -4.25
CA ALA A 160 10.26 3.51 -4.42
C ALA A 160 9.38 4.77 -4.44
N GLN A 161 9.58 5.71 -3.51
CA GLN A 161 8.87 6.99 -3.49
C GLN A 161 9.11 7.81 -4.77
N CYS A 162 10.35 7.85 -5.27
CA CYS A 162 10.66 8.54 -6.52
C CYS A 162 9.85 7.98 -7.70
N TYR A 163 9.72 6.65 -7.79
CA TYR A 163 8.89 6.00 -8.82
C TYR A 163 7.39 6.22 -8.61
N ALA A 164 6.89 6.17 -7.39
CA ALA A 164 5.48 6.50 -7.09
C ALA A 164 5.16 7.96 -7.47
N LYS A 165 6.05 8.90 -7.16
CA LYS A 165 5.91 10.31 -7.56
C LYS A 165 5.97 10.47 -9.09
N LYS A 166 6.83 9.72 -9.79
CA LYS A 166 6.87 9.70 -11.26
C LYS A 166 5.56 9.15 -11.84
N ALA A 167 5.00 8.08 -11.25
CA ALA A 167 3.73 7.50 -11.68
C ALA A 167 2.60 8.54 -11.64
N LEU A 168 2.47 9.27 -10.53
CA LEU A 168 1.43 10.28 -10.37
C LEU A 168 1.59 11.51 -11.27
N LYS A 169 2.82 11.79 -11.74
CA LYS A 169 3.05 12.83 -12.76
C LYS A 169 2.53 12.40 -14.13
N ILE A 170 2.61 11.12 -14.45
CA ILE A 170 2.15 10.57 -15.73
C ILE A 170 0.64 10.37 -15.68
N SER A 171 0.16 9.71 -14.63
CA SER A 171 -1.23 9.31 -14.47
C SER A 171 -1.70 9.60 -13.04
N PRO A 172 -2.29 10.79 -12.80
CA PRO A 172 -2.69 11.24 -11.46
C PRO A 172 -3.80 10.42 -10.79
N TYR A 173 -4.56 9.65 -11.58
CA TYR A 173 -5.71 8.86 -11.11
C TYR A 173 -5.34 7.45 -10.61
N ILE A 174 -4.04 7.09 -10.64
CA ILE A 174 -3.59 5.75 -10.25
C ILE A 174 -3.65 5.59 -8.72
N SER A 175 -4.54 4.70 -8.24
CA SER A 175 -4.75 4.43 -6.80
C SER A 175 -3.48 4.00 -6.08
N TRP A 176 -2.75 3.02 -6.63
CA TRP A 176 -1.55 2.50 -5.97
C TRP A 176 -0.47 3.57 -5.77
N GLY A 177 -0.39 4.56 -6.67
CA GLY A 177 0.55 5.66 -6.58
C GLY A 177 0.19 6.64 -5.47
N ILE A 178 -1.11 6.91 -5.29
CA ILE A 178 -1.63 7.73 -4.20
C ILE A 178 -1.36 7.02 -2.88
N GLU A 179 -1.72 5.74 -2.78
CA GLU A 179 -1.48 4.90 -1.60
C GLU A 179 0.01 4.84 -1.22
N ALA A 180 0.90 4.62 -2.20
CA ALA A 180 2.34 4.56 -1.96
C ALA A 180 2.90 5.89 -1.42
N MET A 181 2.42 7.03 -1.94
CA MET A 181 2.82 8.34 -1.43
C MET A 181 2.27 8.62 -0.04
N LEU A 182 1.02 8.22 0.25
CA LEU A 182 0.43 8.34 1.59
C LEU A 182 1.20 7.51 2.61
N GLN A 183 1.56 6.27 2.25
CA GLN A 183 2.39 5.38 3.06
C GLN A 183 3.76 6.00 3.33
N TYR A 184 4.39 6.58 2.32
CA TYR A 184 5.67 7.29 2.50
C TYR A 184 5.55 8.42 3.54
N TYR A 185 4.56 9.32 3.39
CA TYR A 185 4.40 10.42 4.35
C TYR A 185 4.06 9.92 5.76
N ALA A 186 3.28 8.85 5.86
CA ALA A 186 2.96 8.23 7.14
C ALA A 186 4.20 7.59 7.80
N LEU A 187 5.09 6.95 7.03
CA LEU A 187 6.34 6.38 7.53
C LEU A 187 7.30 7.46 8.05
N GLU A 188 7.38 8.60 7.37
CA GLU A 188 8.15 9.77 7.82
C GLU A 188 7.44 10.58 8.92
N LYS A 189 6.24 10.14 9.36
CA LYS A 189 5.37 10.84 10.32
C LYS A 189 5.02 12.28 9.90
N GLU A 190 5.05 12.58 8.61
CA GLU A 190 4.69 13.88 8.04
C GLU A 190 3.16 13.96 7.81
N TRP A 191 2.38 13.83 8.88
CA TRP A 191 0.92 13.71 8.81
C TRP A 191 0.23 14.89 8.12
N SER A 192 0.71 16.12 8.33
CA SER A 192 0.18 17.31 7.66
C SER A 192 0.32 17.22 6.15
N LYS A 193 1.50 16.84 5.65
CA LYS A 193 1.73 16.65 4.22
C LYS A 193 0.91 15.50 3.64
N ALA A 194 0.75 14.41 4.40
CA ALA A 194 -0.10 13.29 4.02
C ALA A 194 -1.56 13.73 3.82
N ILE A 195 -2.12 14.49 4.77
CA ILE A 195 -3.49 14.99 4.73
C ILE A 195 -3.69 15.98 3.59
N ASP A 196 -2.75 16.91 3.38
CA ASP A 196 -2.81 17.86 2.27
C ASP A 196 -2.74 17.16 0.91
N PHE A 197 -1.88 16.14 0.81
CA PHE A 197 -1.77 15.31 -0.39
C PHE A 197 -3.05 14.52 -0.66
N LEU A 198 -3.65 13.91 0.38
CA LEU A 198 -4.94 13.21 0.28
C LEU A 198 -6.05 14.17 -0.18
N ASN A 199 -6.14 15.35 0.41
CA ASN A 199 -7.15 16.36 0.05
C ASN A 199 -7.02 16.83 -1.40
N LYS A 200 -5.80 17.00 -1.91
CA LYS A 200 -5.55 17.35 -3.33
C LYS A 200 -5.99 16.25 -4.29
N ASN A 201 -5.87 15.00 -3.87
CA ASN A 201 -6.21 13.82 -4.69
C ASN A 201 -7.60 13.26 -4.42
N LYS A 202 -8.42 13.92 -3.58
CA LYS A 202 -9.79 13.50 -3.24
C LYS A 202 -10.65 13.16 -4.46
N LYS A 203 -10.47 13.88 -5.57
CA LYS A 203 -11.23 13.67 -6.81
C LYS A 203 -10.95 12.34 -7.52
N TYR A 204 -9.84 11.67 -7.18
CA TYR A 204 -9.41 10.40 -7.78
C TYR A 204 -9.68 9.19 -6.87
N GLU A 205 -10.05 9.43 -5.61
CA GLU A 205 -10.40 8.38 -4.66
C GLU A 205 -11.91 8.25 -4.50
N ASN A 206 -12.37 7.05 -4.16
CA ASN A 206 -13.72 6.83 -3.71
C ASN A 206 -13.94 7.57 -2.38
N ILE A 207 -15.16 8.05 -2.13
CA ILE A 207 -15.48 8.81 -0.91
C ILE A 207 -15.21 7.95 0.34
N GLU A 208 -15.50 6.65 0.29
CA GLU A 208 -15.27 5.72 1.39
C GLU A 208 -13.78 5.54 1.71
N THR A 209 -12.95 5.31 0.68
CA THR A 209 -11.49 5.17 0.85
C THR A 209 -10.86 6.46 1.34
N TYR A 210 -11.29 7.60 0.80
CA TYR A 210 -10.84 8.92 1.23
C TYR A 210 -11.18 9.18 2.71
N ASN A 211 -12.44 8.96 3.11
CA ASN A 211 -12.86 9.14 4.50
C ASN A 211 -12.07 8.22 5.45
N HIS A 212 -11.74 7.01 4.99
CA HIS A 212 -10.98 6.05 5.75
C HIS A 212 -9.52 6.47 5.93
N HIS A 213 -8.80 6.79 4.84
CA HIS A 213 -7.44 7.32 4.90
C HIS A 213 -7.38 8.59 5.75
N GLN A 214 -8.34 9.49 5.58
CA GLN A 214 -8.43 10.72 6.34
C GLN A 214 -8.64 10.45 7.83
N ALA A 215 -9.49 9.48 8.20
CA ALA A 215 -9.70 9.08 9.58
C ALA A 215 -8.42 8.54 10.23
N ILE A 216 -7.67 7.67 9.55
CA ILE A 216 -6.40 7.12 10.07
C ILE A 216 -5.38 8.23 10.27
N LEU A 217 -5.14 9.05 9.24
CA LEU A 217 -4.11 10.10 9.28
C LEU A 217 -4.41 11.17 10.33
N LEU A 218 -5.66 11.60 10.46
CA LEU A 218 -6.06 12.56 11.49
C LEU A 218 -6.00 11.96 12.89
N THR A 219 -6.36 10.68 13.07
CA THR A 219 -6.23 10.01 14.37
C THR A 219 -4.76 9.89 14.78
N ALA A 220 -3.88 9.52 13.84
CA ALA A 220 -2.43 9.46 14.07
C ALA A 220 -1.87 10.83 14.46
N ARG A 221 -2.20 11.88 13.71
CA ARG A 221 -1.78 13.26 14.00
C ARG A 221 -2.33 13.74 15.34
N SER A 222 -3.57 13.39 15.67
CA SER A 222 -4.20 13.73 16.94
C SER A 222 -3.46 13.11 18.13
N LEU A 223 -3.00 11.86 17.99
CA LEU A 223 -2.25 11.14 19.02
C LEU A 223 -0.88 11.79 19.24
N GLU A 224 -0.13 12.05 18.16
CA GLU A 224 1.17 12.72 18.25
C GLU A 224 1.06 14.17 18.77
N ASN A 225 0.02 14.91 18.39
CA ASN A 225 -0.22 16.25 18.92
C ASN A 225 -0.53 16.23 20.42
N ALA A 226 -1.21 15.18 20.91
CA ALA A 226 -1.46 15.02 22.33
C ALA A 226 -0.16 14.78 23.11
N GLU A 227 0.75 13.96 22.58
CA GLU A 227 2.08 13.69 23.16
C GLU A 227 2.95 14.97 23.17
N LYS A 228 2.91 15.77 22.10
CA LYS A 228 3.62 17.06 22.02
C LYS A 228 3.01 18.17 22.90
N GLY A 229 1.84 17.94 23.48
CA GLY A 229 1.14 18.91 24.32
C GLY A 229 0.27 19.93 23.57
N ASP A 230 0.09 19.81 22.25
CA ASP A 230 -0.88 20.62 21.49
C ASP A 230 -2.29 20.01 21.59
N VAL A 231 -2.91 20.28 22.73
CA VAL A 231 -4.22 19.72 23.10
C VAL A 231 -5.35 20.25 22.21
N VAL A 232 -5.22 21.46 21.66
CA VAL A 232 -6.27 22.07 20.84
C VAL A 232 -6.27 21.47 19.44
N ALA A 233 -5.10 21.32 18.82
CA ALA A 233 -4.98 20.64 17.54
C ALA A 233 -5.44 19.18 17.62
N SER A 234 -5.02 18.46 18.67
CA SER A 234 -5.46 17.08 18.93
C SER A 234 -6.99 16.97 19.01
N TYR A 235 -7.65 17.84 19.78
CA TYR A 235 -9.11 17.84 19.88
C TYR A 235 -9.81 18.11 18.53
N ASN A 236 -9.32 19.10 17.77
CA ASN A 236 -9.91 19.48 16.49
C ASN A 236 -9.82 18.33 15.47
N ASP A 237 -8.66 17.68 15.38
CA ASP A 237 -8.45 16.53 14.50
C ASP A 237 -9.38 15.38 14.85
N ALA A 238 -9.44 15.00 16.13
CA ALA A 238 -10.32 13.95 16.61
C ALA A 238 -11.81 14.25 16.32
N MET A 239 -12.24 15.50 16.49
CA MET A 239 -13.62 15.92 16.19
C MET A 239 -13.95 15.86 14.70
N VAL A 240 -12.99 16.14 13.81
CA VAL A 240 -13.17 15.95 12.36
C VAL A 240 -13.37 14.46 12.07
N VAL A 241 -12.55 13.58 12.65
CA VAL A 241 -12.71 12.13 12.48
C VAL A 241 -14.07 11.63 12.98
N LEU A 242 -14.55 12.09 14.13
CA LEU A 242 -15.86 11.68 14.64
C LEU A 242 -17.04 12.13 13.77
N LYS A 243 -16.88 13.21 12.98
CA LYS A 243 -17.88 13.61 11.97
C LYS A 243 -17.86 12.67 10.76
N LEU A 244 -16.69 12.22 10.35
CA LEU A 244 -16.50 11.29 9.22
C LEU A 244 -16.89 9.85 9.59
N CYS A 245 -16.46 9.39 10.76
CA CYS A 245 -16.57 8.03 11.25
C CYS A 245 -17.04 8.02 12.71
N LYS A 246 -18.36 8.09 12.91
CA LYS A 246 -19.00 8.17 14.25
C LYS A 246 -18.64 7.01 15.19
N HIS A 247 -18.35 5.83 14.62
CA HIS A 247 -17.99 4.61 15.35
C HIS A 247 -16.49 4.48 15.69
N SER A 248 -15.67 5.51 15.43
CA SER A 248 -14.22 5.44 15.68
C SER A 248 -13.90 5.49 17.19
N ILE A 249 -13.41 4.38 17.71
CA ILE A 249 -13.01 4.22 19.12
C ILE A 249 -11.83 5.17 19.42
N MET A 250 -10.77 5.12 18.61
CA MET A 250 -9.55 5.89 18.86
C MET A 250 -9.75 7.40 18.73
N ALA A 251 -10.58 7.86 17.80
CA ALA A 251 -10.91 9.27 17.71
C ALA A 251 -11.67 9.75 18.96
N SER A 252 -12.58 8.92 19.49
CA SER A 252 -13.30 9.23 20.73
C SER A 252 -12.36 9.30 21.93
N ILE A 253 -11.40 8.37 22.02
CA ILE A 253 -10.36 8.34 23.05
C ILE A 253 -9.47 9.59 22.97
N CYS A 254 -9.00 9.95 21.77
CA CYS A 254 -8.18 11.15 21.58
C CYS A 254 -8.94 12.42 21.96
N ALA A 255 -10.19 12.57 21.51
CA ALA A 255 -11.03 13.71 21.86
C ALA A 255 -11.26 13.81 23.38
N ALA A 256 -11.52 12.67 24.04
CA ALA A 256 -11.72 12.62 25.48
C ALA A 256 -10.44 12.97 26.26
N LYS A 257 -9.29 12.38 25.89
CA LYS A 257 -7.97 12.70 26.48
C LYS A 257 -7.68 14.21 26.34
N ALA A 258 -7.90 14.78 25.16
CA ALA A 258 -7.71 16.21 24.93
C ALA A 258 -8.66 17.09 25.79
N LEU A 259 -9.95 16.72 25.90
CA LEU A 259 -10.90 17.44 26.75
C LEU A 259 -10.54 17.36 28.25
N ILE A 260 -10.01 16.21 28.70
CA ILE A 260 -9.55 16.03 30.08
C ILE A 260 -8.37 16.95 30.37
N LEU A 261 -7.39 17.04 29.46
CA LEU A 261 -6.26 17.96 29.58
C LEU A 261 -6.67 19.45 29.57
N GLN A 262 -7.79 19.78 28.92
CA GLN A 262 -8.43 21.10 28.96
C GLN A 262 -9.31 21.33 30.21
N ASN A 263 -9.32 20.41 31.19
CA ASN A 263 -10.20 20.43 32.37
C ASN A 263 -11.72 20.37 32.07
N LYS A 264 -12.12 19.93 30.87
CA LYS A 264 -13.53 19.80 30.44
C LYS A 264 -14.05 18.38 30.66
N LYS A 265 -13.96 17.87 31.90
CA LYS A 265 -14.31 16.49 32.27
C LYS A 265 -15.73 16.07 31.85
N ASN A 266 -16.72 16.93 32.06
CA ASN A 266 -18.12 16.62 31.74
C ASN A 266 -18.33 16.40 30.23
N LYS A 267 -17.65 17.19 29.38
CA LYS A 267 -17.71 17.01 27.93
C LYS A 267 -17.00 15.72 27.49
N ALA A 268 -15.88 15.38 28.13
CA ALA A 268 -15.17 14.14 27.86
C ALA A 268 -16.06 12.92 28.19
N ALA A 269 -16.74 12.93 29.34
CA ALA A 269 -17.68 11.89 29.74
C ALA A 269 -18.77 11.67 28.69
N VAL A 270 -19.39 12.75 28.18
CA VAL A 270 -20.43 12.66 27.13
C VAL A 270 -19.90 12.03 25.84
N VAL A 271 -18.67 12.37 25.41
CA VAL A 271 -18.06 11.77 24.22
C VAL A 271 -17.84 10.27 24.42
N LEU A 272 -17.32 9.86 25.58
CA LEU A 272 -17.08 8.45 25.91
C LEU A 272 -18.37 7.64 26.06
N GLU A 273 -19.42 8.22 26.68
CA GLU A 273 -20.73 7.57 26.82
C GLU A 273 -21.36 7.26 25.45
N LYS A 274 -21.26 8.19 24.48
CA LYS A 274 -21.78 7.99 23.12
C LYS A 274 -21.11 6.83 22.38
N ILE A 275 -19.78 6.71 22.46
CA ILE A 275 -19.08 5.60 21.81
C ILE A 275 -19.32 4.29 22.55
N TRP A 276 -19.53 4.34 23.87
CA TRP A 276 -19.87 3.16 24.69
C TRP A 276 -21.22 2.55 24.32
N GLU A 277 -22.18 3.35 23.85
CA GLU A 277 -23.45 2.82 23.32
C GLU A 277 -23.25 1.95 22.07
N ILE A 278 -22.26 2.29 21.24
CA ILE A 278 -22.02 1.65 19.94
C ILE A 278 -20.99 0.51 20.08
N ASN A 279 -19.78 0.84 20.52
CA ASN A 279 -18.63 -0.06 20.60
C ASN A 279 -17.90 0.12 21.96
N PRO A 280 -18.33 -0.59 23.00
CA PRO A 280 -17.62 -0.64 24.28
C PRO A 280 -16.18 -1.14 24.13
N HIS A 281 -15.22 -0.44 24.74
CA HIS A 281 -13.80 -0.76 24.67
C HIS A 281 -13.12 -0.64 26.04
N PRO A 282 -12.20 -1.54 26.43
CA PRO A 282 -11.55 -1.52 27.74
C PRO A 282 -10.81 -0.21 28.04
N GLU A 283 -10.16 0.41 27.04
CA GLU A 283 -9.47 1.70 27.23
C GLU A 283 -10.46 2.85 27.49
N ILE A 284 -11.64 2.84 26.85
CA ILE A 284 -12.70 3.81 27.12
C ILE A 284 -13.15 3.68 28.58
N ALA A 285 -13.35 2.44 29.04
CA ALA A 285 -13.75 2.20 30.42
C ALA A 285 -12.69 2.66 31.41
N TYR A 286 -11.40 2.38 31.15
CA TYR A 286 -10.29 2.84 31.97
C TYR A 286 -10.28 4.37 32.09
N ILE A 287 -10.40 5.09 30.97
CA ILE A 287 -10.43 6.56 30.98
C ILE A 287 -11.65 7.08 31.75
N TYR A 288 -12.81 6.47 31.51
CA TYR A 288 -14.06 6.88 32.12
C TYR A 288 -14.11 6.63 33.64
N THR A 289 -13.63 5.48 34.11
CA THR A 289 -13.67 5.12 35.53
C THR A 289 -12.48 5.69 36.28
N ILE A 290 -11.25 5.46 35.83
CA ILE A 290 -10.03 5.77 36.61
C ILE A 290 -9.59 7.22 36.41
N ILE A 291 -9.42 7.68 35.17
CA ILE A 291 -8.84 9.00 34.88
C ILE A 291 -9.81 10.14 35.24
N LEU A 292 -11.09 9.98 34.92
CA LEU A 292 -12.10 11.01 35.16
C LEU A 292 -12.47 11.15 36.64
N SER A 293 -12.35 10.07 37.42
CA SER A 293 -12.71 10.04 38.84
C SER A 293 -11.55 10.41 39.75
N ASN A 294 -11.86 11.06 40.87
CA ASN A 294 -10.87 11.36 41.89
C ASN A 294 -10.90 10.31 43.03
N ASN A 295 -12.10 9.81 43.37
CA ASN A 295 -12.32 8.96 44.55
C ASN A 295 -12.77 7.54 44.15
N ALA A 296 -12.53 6.56 45.03
CA ALA A 296 -12.94 5.15 44.84
C ALA A 296 -14.47 4.99 44.65
N THR A 297 -15.27 5.74 45.41
CA THR A 297 -16.74 5.74 45.29
C THR A 297 -17.21 6.27 43.94
N GLU A 298 -16.57 7.33 43.43
CA GLU A 298 -16.84 7.86 42.10
C GLU A 298 -16.48 6.86 41.00
N ARG A 299 -15.34 6.15 41.12
CA ARG A 299 -14.95 5.10 40.16
C ARG A 299 -16.04 4.04 40.05
N MET A 300 -16.56 3.60 41.20
CA MET A 300 -17.62 2.60 41.24
C MET A 300 -18.93 3.12 40.62
N ASN A 301 -19.35 4.34 40.98
CA ASN A 301 -20.56 4.95 40.40
C ASN A 301 -20.44 5.11 38.88
N ARG A 302 -19.27 5.47 38.37
CA ARG A 302 -19.01 5.55 36.93
C ARG A 302 -19.03 4.17 36.27
N ALA A 303 -18.46 3.14 36.89
CA ALA A 303 -18.53 1.77 36.37
C ALA A 303 -19.98 1.27 36.29
N LEU A 304 -20.78 1.50 37.34
CA LEU A 304 -22.21 1.17 37.35
C LEU A 304 -23.00 1.97 36.29
N LYS A 305 -22.61 3.23 36.02
CA LYS A 305 -23.21 4.02 34.95
C LYS A 305 -22.93 3.43 33.57
N LEU A 306 -21.69 2.98 33.29
CA LEU A 306 -21.36 2.28 32.04
C LEU A 306 -22.14 0.96 31.89
N GLU A 307 -22.31 0.23 32.99
CA GLU A 307 -23.18 -0.95 33.03
C GLU A 307 -24.64 -0.59 32.74
N ALA A 308 -25.16 0.50 33.31
CA ALA A 308 -26.54 0.93 33.06
C ALA A 308 -26.80 1.26 31.58
N ILE A 309 -25.82 1.86 30.89
CA ILE A 309 -25.88 2.14 29.44
C ILE A 309 -25.92 0.85 28.63
N ASN A 310 -25.02 -0.10 28.93
CA ASN A 310 -24.94 -1.37 28.20
C ASN A 310 -24.84 -2.58 29.15
N LYS A 311 -25.99 -2.99 29.70
CA LYS A 311 -26.09 -4.01 30.76
C LYS A 311 -25.65 -5.40 30.35
N LYS A 312 -25.87 -5.76 29.09
CA LYS A 312 -25.62 -7.12 28.58
C LYS A 312 -24.21 -7.29 28.00
N ASN A 313 -23.46 -6.20 27.81
CA ASN A 313 -22.16 -6.31 27.20
C ASN A 313 -21.08 -6.79 28.18
N ILE A 314 -20.17 -7.63 27.68
CA ILE A 314 -19.12 -8.28 28.45
C ILE A 314 -18.14 -7.25 29.02
N GLU A 315 -17.77 -6.22 28.25
CA GLU A 315 -16.85 -5.18 28.72
C GLU A 315 -17.43 -4.39 29.91
N SER A 316 -18.75 -4.17 29.94
CA SER A 316 -19.42 -3.55 31.09
C SER A 316 -19.31 -4.42 32.36
N LEU A 317 -19.51 -5.74 32.23
CA LEU A 317 -19.39 -6.67 33.35
C LEU A 317 -17.95 -6.77 33.86
N ILE A 318 -16.97 -6.84 32.93
CA ILE A 318 -15.54 -6.88 33.26
C ILE A 318 -15.11 -5.61 33.99
N THR A 319 -15.59 -4.45 33.53
CA THR A 319 -15.19 -3.16 34.11
C THR A 319 -15.76 -2.97 35.51
N VAL A 320 -17.02 -3.32 35.74
CA VAL A 320 -17.57 -3.35 37.10
C VAL A 320 -16.81 -4.35 37.97
N ALA A 321 -16.52 -5.56 37.48
CA ALA A 321 -15.77 -6.55 38.25
C ALA A 321 -14.37 -6.06 38.66
N LYS A 322 -13.62 -5.43 37.75
CA LYS A 322 -12.30 -4.83 38.03
C LYS A 322 -12.39 -3.73 39.08
N ILE A 323 -13.33 -2.80 38.93
CA ILE A 323 -13.49 -1.69 39.88
C ILE A 323 -14.03 -2.17 41.23
N SER A 324 -14.92 -3.17 41.27
CA SER A 324 -15.36 -3.80 42.53
C SER A 324 -14.20 -4.47 43.26
N LEU A 325 -13.26 -5.10 42.53
CA LEU A 325 -12.05 -5.66 43.13
C LEU A 325 -11.15 -4.57 43.72
N GLU A 326 -10.92 -3.47 42.99
CA GLU A 326 -10.12 -2.32 43.46
C GLU A 326 -10.73 -1.63 44.68
N THR A 327 -12.06 -1.59 44.77
CA THR A 327 -12.80 -0.99 45.89
C THR A 327 -12.99 -1.94 47.08
N GLY A 328 -12.56 -3.20 46.97
CA GLY A 328 -12.65 -4.21 48.03
C GLY A 328 -13.99 -4.95 48.10
N ASN A 329 -14.94 -4.69 47.19
CA ASN A 329 -16.20 -5.44 47.13
C ASN A 329 -16.02 -6.75 46.34
N ILE A 330 -15.44 -7.73 47.00
CA ILE A 330 -15.07 -9.02 46.40
C ILE A 330 -16.29 -9.82 45.92
N GLN A 331 -17.39 -9.81 46.68
CA GLN A 331 -18.61 -10.54 46.31
C GLN A 331 -19.20 -10.01 45.00
N GLN A 332 -19.26 -8.68 44.85
CA GLN A 332 -19.71 -8.06 43.62
C GLN A 332 -18.74 -8.31 42.46
N ALA A 333 -17.42 -8.28 42.71
CA ALA A 333 -16.42 -8.60 41.70
C ALA A 333 -16.58 -10.03 41.18
N GLN A 334 -16.75 -11.01 42.07
CA GLN A 334 -16.91 -12.42 41.73
C GLN A 334 -18.19 -12.67 40.93
N THR A 335 -19.33 -12.13 41.39
CA THR A 335 -20.62 -12.29 40.69
C THR A 335 -20.57 -11.74 39.27
N LYS A 336 -20.06 -10.52 39.08
CA LYS A 336 -19.95 -9.89 37.76
C LYS A 336 -18.93 -10.60 36.85
N ALA A 337 -17.79 -11.02 37.38
CA ALA A 337 -16.80 -11.77 36.62
C ALA A 337 -17.32 -13.16 36.18
N MET A 338 -18.07 -13.86 37.04
CA MET A 338 -18.72 -15.12 36.69
C MET A 338 -19.81 -14.94 35.63
N LEU A 339 -20.59 -13.85 35.69
CA LEU A 339 -21.56 -13.52 34.64
C LEU A 339 -20.86 -13.25 33.31
N ALA A 340 -19.75 -12.52 33.32
CA ALA A 340 -18.94 -12.28 32.11
C ALA A 340 -18.40 -13.60 31.53
N ALA A 341 -17.86 -14.49 32.37
CA ALA A 341 -17.32 -15.78 31.97
C ALA A 341 -18.39 -16.71 31.35
N LYS A 342 -19.63 -16.64 31.87
CA LYS A 342 -20.77 -17.39 31.31
C LYS A 342 -21.24 -16.82 29.98
N ALA A 343 -21.18 -15.51 29.78
CA ALA A 343 -21.66 -14.85 28.57
C ALA A 343 -20.71 -15.07 27.38
N ASN A 344 -19.41 -14.87 27.58
CA ASN A 344 -18.38 -15.14 26.58
C ASN A 344 -17.06 -15.44 27.32
N PRO A 345 -16.62 -16.70 27.38
CA PRO A 345 -15.42 -17.07 28.10
C PRO A 345 -14.18 -16.53 27.38
N ARG A 346 -13.39 -15.69 28.07
CA ARG A 346 -12.12 -15.15 27.57
C ARG A 346 -11.00 -15.36 28.57
N LYS A 347 -9.77 -15.47 28.06
CA LYS A 347 -8.55 -15.59 28.87
C LYS A 347 -8.49 -14.53 29.98
N GLY A 348 -8.73 -13.25 29.66
CA GLY A 348 -8.64 -12.15 30.61
C GLY A 348 -9.69 -12.22 31.73
N ILE A 349 -10.86 -12.81 31.47
CA ILE A 349 -11.92 -12.98 32.48
C ILE A 349 -11.52 -14.05 33.50
N PHE A 350 -10.97 -15.18 33.05
CA PHE A 350 -10.49 -16.22 33.95
C PHE A 350 -9.28 -15.77 34.77
N LEU A 351 -8.38 -14.98 34.18
CA LEU A 351 -7.30 -14.33 34.92
C LEU A 351 -7.84 -13.31 35.95
N LEU A 352 -8.92 -12.59 35.64
CA LEU A 352 -9.59 -11.72 36.61
C LEU A 352 -10.22 -12.53 37.76
N LEU A 353 -10.86 -13.66 37.48
CA LEU A 353 -11.38 -14.58 38.52
C LEU A 353 -10.26 -15.10 39.42
N ALA A 354 -9.11 -15.48 38.85
CA ALA A 354 -7.94 -15.88 39.63
C ALA A 354 -7.44 -14.74 40.55
N LYS A 355 -7.42 -13.49 40.05
CA LYS A 355 -7.09 -12.31 40.87
C LYS A 355 -8.09 -12.07 42.00
N ILE A 356 -9.38 -12.26 41.75
CA ILE A 356 -10.44 -12.13 42.77
C ILE A 356 -10.28 -13.21 43.85
N GLU A 357 -10.04 -14.47 43.47
CA GLU A 357 -9.82 -15.56 44.44
C GLU A 357 -8.58 -15.32 45.30
N ARG A 358 -7.51 -14.79 44.69
CA ARG A 358 -6.30 -14.37 45.40
C ARG A 358 -6.58 -13.29 46.45
N ALA A 359 -7.40 -12.29 46.11
CA ALA A 359 -7.79 -11.23 47.04
C ALA A 359 -8.75 -11.70 48.14
N SER A 360 -9.57 -12.73 47.88
CA SER A 360 -10.59 -13.22 48.81
C SER A 360 -10.09 -14.24 49.82
N SER A 361 -9.49 -15.33 49.35
CA SER A 361 -9.23 -16.52 50.17
C SER A 361 -7.78 -17.00 50.06
N ASN A 362 -7.04 -16.49 49.06
CA ASN A 362 -5.67 -16.90 48.73
C ASN A 362 -5.50 -18.43 48.60
N ASN A 363 -6.58 -19.14 48.25
CA ASN A 363 -6.55 -20.58 48.04
C ASN A 363 -5.87 -20.90 46.70
N LEU A 364 -4.70 -21.54 46.78
CA LEU A 364 -3.88 -21.86 45.62
C LEU A 364 -4.60 -22.77 44.61
N ASP A 365 -5.39 -23.74 45.07
CA ASP A 365 -6.06 -24.69 44.19
C ASP A 365 -7.08 -24.00 43.26
N LYS A 366 -7.85 -23.05 43.80
CA LYS A 366 -8.81 -22.26 43.03
C LYS A 366 -8.13 -21.30 42.07
N ILE A 367 -7.03 -20.67 42.49
CA ILE A 367 -6.23 -19.79 41.63
C ILE A 367 -5.68 -20.59 40.45
N LEU A 368 -5.08 -21.75 40.73
CA LEU A 368 -4.56 -22.66 39.71
C LEU A 368 -5.65 -23.13 38.76
N TYR A 369 -6.81 -23.54 39.28
CA TYR A 369 -7.96 -23.93 38.47
C TYR A 369 -8.38 -22.86 37.46
N TRP A 370 -8.51 -21.59 37.89
CA TRP A 370 -8.88 -20.51 36.98
C TRP A 370 -7.77 -20.16 35.99
N THR A 371 -6.51 -20.18 36.41
CA THR A 371 -5.38 -19.95 35.50
C THR A 371 -5.22 -21.04 34.45
N GLN A 372 -5.43 -22.31 34.81
CA GLN A 372 -5.43 -23.43 33.86
C GLN A 372 -6.56 -23.29 32.85
N ARG A 373 -7.77 -22.91 33.29
CA ARG A 373 -8.88 -22.61 32.37
C ARG A 373 -8.55 -21.50 31.39
N ALA A 374 -7.86 -20.45 31.86
CA ALA A 374 -7.47 -19.33 31.01
C ALA A 374 -6.56 -19.76 29.82
N LEU A 375 -5.78 -20.84 29.96
CA LEU A 375 -4.91 -21.35 28.89
C LEU A 375 -5.68 -21.97 27.72
N TYR A 376 -6.84 -22.58 27.99
CA TYR A 376 -7.65 -23.28 26.99
C TYR A 376 -8.83 -22.45 26.48
N THR A 377 -8.91 -21.18 26.87
CA THR A 377 -10.00 -20.28 26.51
C THR A 377 -9.63 -19.41 25.32
N GLU A 378 -10.62 -18.88 24.61
CA GLU A 378 -10.43 -17.86 23.58
C GLU A 378 -9.58 -16.67 24.10
N PRO A 379 -8.69 -16.14 23.24
CA PRO A 379 -7.87 -14.99 23.57
C PRO A 379 -8.72 -13.73 23.77
N ASP A 380 -8.16 -12.75 24.48
CA ASP A 380 -8.78 -11.43 24.58
C ASP A 380 -8.74 -10.72 23.21
N PRO A 381 -9.69 -9.80 22.94
CA PRO A 381 -9.68 -9.02 21.71
C PRO A 381 -8.43 -8.14 21.63
N LEU A 382 -7.94 -7.96 20.41
CA LEU A 382 -6.77 -7.15 20.06
C LEU A 382 -7.11 -6.26 18.87
N TRP A 383 -6.26 -5.26 18.63
CA TRP A 383 -6.28 -4.50 17.39
C TRP A 383 -5.72 -5.36 16.27
N ILE A 384 -6.55 -5.72 15.30
CA ILE A 384 -6.18 -6.55 14.16
C ILE A 384 -6.22 -5.69 12.90
N SER A 385 -5.10 -5.63 12.19
CA SER A 385 -5.02 -5.00 10.87
C SER A 385 -5.63 -5.86 9.77
N ASP A 386 -5.94 -5.25 8.63
CA ASP A 386 -6.40 -5.96 7.42
C ASP A 386 -5.42 -7.05 6.95
N ASP A 387 -4.11 -6.88 7.20
CA ASP A 387 -3.07 -7.87 6.87
C ASP A 387 -2.97 -9.01 7.90
N GLY A 388 -3.78 -8.97 8.97
CA GLY A 388 -3.78 -9.97 10.04
C GLY A 388 -2.75 -9.75 11.15
N TYR A 389 -2.00 -8.63 11.13
CA TYR A 389 -1.13 -8.26 12.25
C TYR A 389 -1.96 -7.88 13.48
N CYS A 390 -1.68 -8.52 14.61
CA CYS A 390 -2.33 -8.29 15.90
C CYS A 390 -1.46 -7.40 16.81
N SER A 391 -2.06 -6.39 17.43
CA SER A 391 -1.40 -5.50 18.41
C SER A 391 -2.29 -5.23 19.62
N SER A 392 -1.69 -4.98 20.79
CA SER A 392 -2.41 -4.51 21.98
C SER A 392 -2.79 -3.03 21.87
N THR A 393 -2.00 -2.24 21.13
CA THR A 393 -2.19 -0.80 20.95
C THR A 393 -2.63 -0.50 19.53
N TRP A 394 -3.32 0.63 19.35
CA TRP A 394 -3.74 1.02 18.02
C TRP A 394 -2.54 1.62 17.26
N LEU A 395 -2.35 1.17 16.03
CA LEU A 395 -1.28 1.67 15.15
C LEU A 395 -1.88 2.28 13.88
N PRO A 396 -1.31 3.38 13.36
CA PRO A 396 -1.75 3.94 12.08
C PRO A 396 -1.23 3.16 10.86
N LEU A 397 -0.14 2.41 11.05
CA LEU A 397 0.54 1.63 10.01
C LEU A 397 0.75 0.20 10.49
N SER A 398 0.57 -0.75 9.59
CA SER A 398 0.91 -2.16 9.87
C SER A 398 2.43 -2.34 9.89
N PRO A 399 3.04 -2.89 10.95
CA PRO A 399 4.50 -3.11 11.01
C PRO A 399 5.02 -4.08 9.95
N THR A 400 4.17 -5.01 9.46
CA THR A 400 4.55 -6.01 8.46
C THR A 400 4.47 -5.44 7.05
N SER A 401 3.32 -4.90 6.67
CA SER A 401 3.09 -4.42 5.31
C SER A 401 3.53 -2.97 5.10
N LYS A 402 3.69 -2.19 6.17
CA LYS A 402 3.92 -0.73 6.18
C LYS A 402 2.83 0.07 5.46
N LYS A 403 1.67 -0.55 5.23
CA LYS A 403 0.52 0.11 4.63
C LYS A 403 -0.31 0.81 5.70
N LEU A 404 -1.04 1.85 5.28
CA LEU A 404 -2.14 2.40 6.07
C LEU A 404 -3.22 1.35 6.13
N CYS A 405 -3.48 0.82 7.32
CA CYS A 405 -4.42 -0.28 7.52
C CYS A 405 -5.48 0.12 8.51
N ARG A 406 -6.67 -0.45 8.34
CA ARG A 406 -7.71 -0.38 9.35
C ARG A 406 -7.37 -1.35 10.47
N PHE A 407 -7.09 -0.82 11.64
CA PHE A 407 -7.06 -1.65 12.85
C PHE A 407 -8.48 -1.73 13.41
N GLU A 408 -9.01 -2.95 13.47
CA GLU A 408 -10.31 -3.26 14.06
C GLU A 408 -10.14 -4.02 15.37
N TRP A 409 -10.97 -3.69 16.36
CA TRP A 409 -10.96 -4.37 17.66
C TRP A 409 -11.76 -5.67 17.59
N LYS A 410 -11.08 -6.82 17.51
CA LYS A 410 -11.71 -8.14 17.34
C LYS A 410 -10.96 -9.24 18.09
N VAL A 411 -11.65 -10.35 18.35
CA VAL A 411 -11.03 -11.56 18.89
C VAL A 411 -10.22 -12.23 17.77
N PRO A 412 -8.92 -12.51 17.97
CA PRO A 412 -8.11 -13.14 16.94
C PRO A 412 -8.49 -14.62 16.76
N ALA A 413 -8.61 -15.06 15.49
CA ALA A 413 -8.99 -16.44 15.16
C ALA A 413 -7.91 -17.49 15.49
N LYS A 414 -6.65 -17.05 15.58
CA LYS A 414 -5.51 -17.86 16.07
C LYS A 414 -4.75 -17.02 17.07
N ILE A 415 -4.28 -17.65 18.14
CA ILE A 415 -3.35 -17.02 19.09
C ILE A 415 -2.07 -16.71 18.30
N PRO A 416 -1.72 -15.44 18.05
CA PRO A 416 -0.48 -15.15 17.33
C PRO A 416 0.72 -15.58 18.20
N GLU A 417 1.59 -16.45 17.66
CA GLU A 417 2.88 -16.81 18.26
C GLU A 417 3.80 -15.59 18.46
N TYR A 418 3.48 -14.45 17.86
CA TYR A 418 4.28 -13.23 17.82
C TYR A 418 3.77 -12.10 18.73
N THR A 419 2.97 -12.36 19.75
CA THR A 419 2.88 -11.37 20.85
C THR A 419 4.23 -11.32 21.53
N THR A 420 5.11 -10.45 21.05
CA THR A 420 6.36 -10.11 21.71
C THR A 420 6.00 -9.85 23.16
N ASN A 421 6.66 -10.55 24.09
CA ASN A 421 6.38 -10.49 25.54
C ASN A 421 6.39 -9.06 26.14
N LYS A 422 6.75 -8.03 25.37
CA LYS A 422 6.56 -6.61 25.72
C LYS A 422 5.10 -6.15 25.70
N ASP A 423 4.24 -6.70 24.84
CA ASP A 423 2.89 -6.15 24.60
C ASP A 423 1.86 -6.67 25.63
N LEU A 424 2.09 -7.86 26.20
CA LEU A 424 1.28 -8.41 27.30
C LEU A 424 1.50 -7.70 28.64
N ILE A 425 2.49 -6.80 28.72
CA ILE A 425 2.81 -5.97 29.90
C ILE A 425 2.38 -4.50 29.69
N SER A 426 1.76 -4.15 28.55
CA SER A 426 1.31 -2.78 28.27
C SER A 426 0.04 -2.36 29.05
N TYR A 427 0.12 -2.37 30.37
CA TYR A 427 -0.54 -1.38 31.23
C TYR A 427 0.21 -0.03 31.21
N ASP A 428 1.40 0.04 30.58
CA ASP A 428 2.31 1.21 30.54
C ASP A 428 1.78 2.42 29.77
N GLU A 429 0.97 2.28 28.71
CA GLU A 429 0.41 3.45 28.00
C GLU A 429 -0.62 4.22 28.85
N SER A 430 -1.21 3.55 29.83
CA SER A 430 -2.15 4.18 30.77
C SER A 430 -1.42 4.92 31.89
N GLU A 431 -0.25 4.42 32.30
CA GLU A 431 0.65 5.10 33.24
C GLU A 431 1.31 6.32 32.59
N THR A 432 1.75 6.24 31.33
CA THR A 432 2.32 7.38 30.59
C THR A 432 1.31 8.53 30.40
N PHE A 433 0.03 8.24 30.17
CA PHE A 433 -0.97 9.30 30.15
C PHE A 433 -1.19 9.93 31.54
N MET A 434 -1.17 9.14 32.61
CA MET A 434 -1.30 9.65 33.98
C MET A 434 -0.10 10.48 34.41
N THR A 435 1.13 10.09 34.04
CA THR A 435 2.33 10.90 34.26
C THR A 435 2.27 12.20 33.48
N HIS A 436 1.88 12.19 32.19
CA HIS A 436 1.66 13.42 31.43
C HIS A 436 0.56 14.31 32.02
N LEU A 437 -0.52 13.74 32.56
CA LEU A 437 -1.55 14.49 33.28
C LEU A 437 -0.99 15.17 34.54
N GLN A 438 -0.08 14.50 35.25
CA GLN A 438 0.58 15.06 36.44
C GLN A 438 1.58 16.16 36.05
N GLU A 439 2.38 15.96 35.01
CA GLU A 439 3.33 16.95 34.47
C GLU A 439 2.62 18.19 33.94
N THR A 440 1.55 18.02 33.16
CA THR A 440 0.75 19.15 32.65
C THR A 440 0.07 19.92 33.78
N LYS A 441 -0.40 19.25 34.84
CA LYS A 441 -0.89 19.91 36.07
C LYS A 441 0.23 20.64 36.81
N ARG A 442 1.42 20.04 36.92
CA ARG A 442 2.61 20.63 37.56
C ARG A 442 3.06 21.90 36.82
N ASN A 443 3.15 21.84 35.49
CA ASN A 443 3.52 22.98 34.65
C ASN A 443 2.48 24.09 34.67
N LYS A 444 1.18 23.77 34.77
CA LYS A 444 0.10 24.78 34.95
C LYS A 444 0.11 25.46 36.32
N ASN A 445 0.63 24.81 37.37
CA ASN A 445 0.75 25.38 38.71
C ASN A 445 1.97 26.30 38.86
N ILE A 446 2.89 26.33 37.89
CA ILE A 446 3.97 27.32 37.84
C ILE A 446 3.42 28.55 37.10
N LYS A 447 2.80 29.47 37.84
CA LYS A 447 2.49 30.83 37.36
C LYS A 447 3.45 31.85 38.00
N ASN A 448 4.51 32.19 37.25
CA ASN A 448 5.27 33.46 37.08
C ASN A 448 5.65 34.34 38.31
N PRO A 449 6.80 35.05 38.29
CA PRO A 449 7.04 36.11 37.28
C PRO A 449 8.43 36.11 36.65
N TYR A 450 8.49 36.61 35.40
CA TYR A 450 9.72 37.17 34.84
C TYR A 450 10.32 38.21 35.79
N PRO A 451 11.65 38.35 35.81
CA PRO A 451 12.26 39.66 35.79
C PRO A 451 12.82 39.92 34.39
N SER A 452 12.38 41.03 33.80
CA SER A 452 13.19 41.81 32.88
C SER A 452 14.48 42.24 33.58
N ILE A 453 15.64 42.15 32.93
CA ILE A 453 16.75 43.13 33.00
C ILE A 453 17.84 42.73 31.98
N HIS A 454 18.07 43.67 31.05
CA HIS A 454 19.28 44.11 30.36
C HIS A 454 20.36 43.14 29.82
N GLN A 455 20.73 43.44 28.57
CA GLN A 455 22.02 43.17 27.93
C GLN A 455 23.20 43.45 28.87
N ASP A 456 24.20 42.58 28.85
CA ASP A 456 25.60 43.00 28.77
C ASP A 456 26.46 41.87 28.18
N TYR A 457 27.11 42.19 27.07
CA TYR A 457 28.21 41.42 26.50
C TYR A 457 29.45 41.62 27.39
N HIS A 458 30.01 40.55 27.97
CA HIS A 458 31.45 40.52 28.25
C HIS A 458 31.99 39.08 28.34
N HIS A 459 32.93 38.78 27.45
CA HIS A 459 33.87 37.66 27.57
C HIS A 459 34.74 37.83 28.83
N PRO A 460 35.23 36.72 29.42
CA PRO A 460 36.66 36.50 29.35
C PRO A 460 37.07 35.05 29.11
N LYS A 461 38.26 34.93 28.50
CA LYS A 461 39.07 33.72 28.33
C LYS A 461 39.55 33.23 29.70
N ASN A 462 39.51 31.93 29.97
CA ASN A 462 40.78 31.23 30.29
C ASN A 462 40.68 29.70 30.13
N ARG A 463 41.82 29.16 29.70
CA ARG A 463 42.11 27.77 29.37
C ARG A 463 42.13 26.90 30.64
N ASN A 464 41.72 25.65 30.51
CA ASN A 464 42.50 24.50 31.00
C ASN A 464 42.07 23.23 30.27
N ILE A 465 43.06 22.63 29.62
CA ILE A 465 43.03 21.39 28.85
C ILE A 465 43.18 20.23 29.85
N LEU A 466 42.28 19.25 29.82
CA LEU A 466 42.55 17.92 30.36
C LEU A 466 42.66 16.92 29.21
N SER A 467 43.78 16.21 29.19
CA SER A 467 44.17 15.16 28.27
C SER A 467 43.29 13.91 28.41
N LEU A 468 42.82 13.38 27.29
CA LEU A 468 42.15 12.08 27.18
C LEU A 468 43.20 10.95 27.07
N ASP A 469 43.02 9.94 27.91
CA ASP A 469 43.82 8.73 28.05
C ASP A 469 43.58 7.75 26.88
N PRO A 470 44.61 7.27 26.15
CA PRO A 470 44.45 6.45 24.96
C PRO A 470 44.52 4.96 25.31
N SER A 471 43.50 4.42 25.97
CA SER A 471 43.41 2.97 26.16
C SER A 471 41.97 2.46 26.30
N ILE A 472 41.16 2.57 25.25
CA ILE A 472 40.12 1.57 24.95
C ILE A 472 40.07 1.40 23.43
N ARG A 473 40.68 0.32 22.92
CA ARG A 473 40.44 -0.20 21.57
C ARG A 473 39.16 -1.04 21.60
N GLN A 474 38.24 -0.80 20.66
CA GLN A 474 37.22 -1.78 20.27
C GLN A 474 37.74 -2.58 19.06
N PRO A 475 37.56 -3.92 19.03
CA PRO A 475 37.96 -4.75 17.90
C PRO A 475 36.82 -4.90 16.86
N ASP A 476 37.25 -5.22 15.64
CA ASP A 476 36.48 -5.84 14.53
C ASP A 476 35.73 -4.91 13.54
N ASP A 477 36.47 -4.45 12.52
CA ASP A 477 35.94 -4.06 11.20
C ASP A 477 36.71 -4.86 10.11
N PRO A 478 36.06 -5.63 9.22
CA PRO A 478 36.73 -6.55 8.33
C PRO A 478 37.19 -5.89 7.01
N GLY A 479 38.50 -5.98 6.76
CA GLY A 479 39.05 -6.39 5.47
C GLY A 479 38.90 -5.45 4.26
N VAL A 480 39.87 -4.56 4.08
CA VAL A 480 40.23 -4.04 2.76
C VAL A 480 41.66 -4.49 2.45
N ILE A 481 41.79 -5.50 1.57
CA ILE A 481 43.08 -5.98 1.06
C ILE A 481 43.50 -5.07 -0.09
N ASN A 482 44.47 -4.18 0.15
CA ASN A 482 45.16 -3.46 -0.91
C ASN A 482 46.47 -4.20 -1.28
N LYS A 483 46.57 -4.55 -2.56
CA LYS A 483 47.76 -5.07 -3.23
C LYS A 483 48.90 -4.06 -3.18
N SER A 484 50.11 -4.53 -2.87
CA SER A 484 51.41 -3.97 -3.28
C SER A 484 52.32 -5.18 -3.56
N THR A 485 52.75 -5.47 -4.79
CA THR A 485 53.89 -4.92 -5.59
C THR A 485 55.20 -4.73 -4.82
N ASN A 486 56.23 -5.40 -5.33
CA ASN A 486 57.67 -5.37 -5.01
C ASN A 486 58.06 -6.27 -3.82
N GLN A 487 58.94 -7.26 -3.92
CA GLN A 487 60.08 -7.57 -4.80
C GLN A 487 60.13 -9.08 -5.07
#